data_AF-A0A2Z3V3V3-F1
#
_entry.id   AF-A0A2Z3V3V3-F1
#
_cell.length_a   1.000
_cell.length_b   1.000
_cell.length_c   1.000
_cell.angle_alpha   90.00
_cell.angle_beta   90.00
_cell.angle_gamma   90.00
#
_symmetry.space_group_name_H-M   'P 1'
#
loop_
_entity.id
_entity.type
_entity.pdbx_description
1 polymer ?
#
loop_
_entity_poly.entity_id
_entity_poly.type
_entity_poly.pdbx_seq_one_letter_code
_entity_poly.pdbx_strand_id
1 'polypeptide(L)'
;MSLDPAIPERIGDTGVLRWPGTWRVYVATRSEEIKADTERALTLREEAGQLLSVGEGIGTHLARAESYARGRHGIRRWLTGHAIEGAWSNVNSATVMLYGVLPTAELCGRGPEVSAIGRAYLPGDDPRLVHLQARLSAGDLQERDRPLMQSVLRAAYTAQAMETGRVRNFRNLLLGWVIMLALIVLGVMIVGAVWPNAIPMCGNQSVIRTQGLMPAQICPTGGLAPSSGDVPLVALIGMLGAALATAASISTRSELSTRYSLAVVQNLLKAPAGVATAVLGLLILNSGFVPGFSGLGSQPAILVWAMAFGYGQQIVTRFVDQRADSLLVAASPLTPATNTRTR
;
A
#
# COMPACT_ATOMS: atom_id res chain seq x y z
N MET A 1 10.61 32.71 -35.29
CA MET A 1 10.11 31.56 -34.49
C MET A 1 11.34 30.83 -33.99
N SER A 2 11.74 31.16 -32.75
CA SER A 2 13.05 30.82 -32.19
C SER A 2 13.12 29.33 -31.88
N LEU A 3 14.05 28.61 -32.50
CA LEU A 3 14.45 27.27 -32.12
C LEU A 3 15.26 27.39 -30.82
N ASP A 4 14.73 26.87 -29.72
CA ASP A 4 15.53 26.66 -28.51
C ASP A 4 16.66 25.66 -28.83
N PRO A 5 17.92 25.95 -28.49
CA PRO A 5 19.00 25.02 -28.70
C PRO A 5 18.83 23.82 -27.75
N ALA A 6 18.74 22.63 -28.32
CA ALA A 6 18.75 21.37 -27.58
C ALA A 6 20.01 21.32 -26.70
N ILE A 7 19.81 21.39 -25.38
CA ILE A 7 20.87 21.18 -24.40
C ILE A 7 21.31 19.71 -24.53
N PRO A 8 22.60 19.42 -24.76
CA PRO A 8 23.07 18.05 -24.87
C PRO A 8 22.89 17.34 -23.52
N GLU A 9 21.99 16.36 -23.49
CA GLU A 9 21.72 15.51 -22.32
C GLU A 9 23.00 14.73 -21.99
N ARG A 10 23.65 15.09 -20.88
CA ARG A 10 24.90 14.48 -20.44
C ARG A 10 24.57 13.10 -19.89
N ILE A 11 25.28 12.07 -20.34
CA ILE A 11 25.18 10.71 -19.77
C ILE A 11 25.49 10.83 -18.26
N GLY A 12 24.45 10.71 -17.43
CA GLY A 12 24.52 10.88 -15.97
C GLY A 12 23.69 12.03 -15.38
N ASP A 13 23.05 12.89 -16.17
CA ASP A 13 22.11 13.91 -15.64
C ASP A 13 20.74 13.28 -15.32
N THR A 14 20.69 12.41 -14.33
CA THR A 14 19.43 11.78 -13.91
C THR A 14 18.67 12.74 -13.00
N GLY A 15 17.89 13.66 -13.59
CA GLY A 15 16.82 14.37 -12.86
C GLY A 15 15.86 13.41 -12.11
N VAL A 16 15.89 12.12 -12.46
CA VAL A 16 15.21 10.98 -11.83
C VAL A 16 15.72 10.69 -10.40
N LEU A 17 17.00 10.89 -10.09
CA LEU A 17 17.57 10.62 -8.75
C LEU A 17 17.16 11.64 -7.68
N ARG A 18 16.48 12.72 -8.06
CA ARG A 18 16.06 13.77 -7.12
C ARG A 18 14.82 13.41 -6.29
N TRP A 19 14.17 12.26 -6.52
CA TRP A 19 12.88 11.91 -5.91
C TRP A 19 12.83 10.47 -5.37
N PRO A 20 12.49 10.25 -4.07
CA PRO A 20 12.73 9.01 -3.36
C PRO A 20 11.64 7.96 -3.61
N GLY A 21 11.65 7.32 -4.78
CA GLY A 21 10.82 6.15 -5.05
C GLY A 21 11.61 5.08 -5.77
N THR A 22 11.84 3.92 -5.13
CA THR A 22 12.52 2.76 -5.73
C THR A 22 11.90 2.36 -7.07
N TRP A 23 10.58 2.49 -7.21
CA TRP A 23 9.88 2.23 -8.47
C TRP A 23 10.24 3.21 -9.60
N ARG A 24 10.58 4.47 -9.28
CA ARG A 24 10.95 5.48 -10.30
C ARG A 24 12.31 5.16 -10.88
N VAL A 25 13.26 4.78 -10.01
CA VAL A 25 14.58 4.30 -10.41
C VAL A 25 14.44 3.06 -11.27
N TYR A 26 13.66 2.08 -10.83
CA TYR A 26 13.39 0.87 -11.61
C TYR A 26 12.82 1.18 -12.99
N VAL A 27 11.79 2.04 -13.09
CA VAL A 27 11.18 2.41 -14.38
C VAL A 27 12.22 3.06 -15.29
N ALA A 28 13.04 3.99 -14.77
CA ALA A 28 14.05 4.65 -15.58
C ALA A 28 15.12 3.67 -16.07
N THR A 29 15.68 2.84 -15.19
CA THR A 29 16.66 1.81 -15.57
C THR A 29 16.07 0.84 -16.59
N ARG A 30 14.84 0.37 -16.37
CA ARG A 30 14.19 -0.57 -17.28
C ARG A 30 13.85 0.08 -18.63
N SER A 31 13.50 1.36 -18.66
CA SER A 31 13.29 2.08 -19.92
C SER A 31 14.57 2.15 -20.75
N GLU A 32 15.70 2.49 -20.12
CA GLU A 32 17.00 2.54 -20.81
C GLU A 32 17.44 1.16 -21.32
N GLU A 33 17.23 0.10 -20.54
CA GLU A 33 17.49 -1.29 -20.98
C GLU A 33 16.68 -1.65 -22.23
N ILE A 34 15.36 -1.40 -22.21
CA ILE A 34 14.47 -1.71 -23.35
C ILE A 34 14.87 -0.88 -24.57
N LYS A 35 15.24 0.38 -24.38
CA LYS A 35 15.70 1.27 -25.46
C LYS A 35 16.97 0.73 -26.11
N ALA A 36 17.99 0.40 -25.31
CA ALA A 36 19.25 -0.15 -25.80
C ALA A 36 19.05 -1.51 -26.52
N ASP A 37 18.17 -2.37 -25.99
CA ASP A 37 17.83 -3.64 -26.63
C ASP A 37 17.09 -3.44 -27.96
N THR A 38 16.21 -2.44 -28.03
CA THR A 38 15.46 -2.13 -29.25
C THR A 38 16.38 -1.60 -30.34
N GLU A 39 17.25 -0.64 -30.01
CA GLU A 39 18.23 -0.09 -30.95
C GLU A 39 19.14 -1.19 -31.51
N ARG A 40 19.65 -2.08 -30.63
CA ARG A 40 20.46 -3.24 -31.04
C ARG A 40 19.68 -4.22 -31.93
N ALA A 41 18.43 -4.52 -31.59
CA ALA A 41 17.62 -5.44 -32.37
C ALA A 41 17.31 -4.90 -33.78
N LEU A 42 17.10 -3.59 -33.90
CA LEU A 42 16.83 -2.92 -35.17
C LEU A 42 18.05 -2.87 -36.09
N THR A 43 19.28 -2.76 -35.55
CA THR A 43 20.50 -2.79 -36.37
C THR A 43 20.84 -4.18 -36.88
N LEU A 44 20.44 -5.24 -36.16
CA LEU A 44 20.73 -6.63 -36.51
C LEU A 44 19.75 -7.25 -37.52
N ARG A 45 18.58 -6.65 -37.78
CA ARG A 45 17.60 -7.19 -38.75
C ARG A 45 17.68 -6.47 -40.10
N GLU A 46 17.81 -7.26 -41.17
CA GLU A 46 17.88 -6.77 -42.56
C GLU A 46 16.60 -6.05 -43.03
N GLU A 47 15.43 -6.35 -42.42
CA GLU A 47 14.13 -5.70 -42.69
C GLU A 47 13.91 -4.41 -41.86
N ALA A 48 14.96 -3.62 -41.66
CA ALA A 48 14.94 -2.43 -40.80
C ALA A 48 13.78 -1.47 -41.14
N GLY A 49 13.43 -1.33 -42.43
CA GLY A 49 12.38 -0.44 -42.92
C GLY A 49 11.00 -0.64 -42.29
N GLN A 50 10.54 -1.89 -42.12
CA GLN A 50 9.22 -2.20 -41.54
C GLN A 50 9.24 -2.11 -40.01
N LEU A 51 10.39 -2.41 -39.39
CA LEU A 51 10.56 -2.45 -37.94
C LEU A 51 10.83 -1.07 -37.32
N LEU A 52 11.22 -0.07 -38.13
CA LEU A 52 11.36 1.32 -37.70
C LEU A 52 10.08 1.85 -37.03
N SER A 53 8.91 1.55 -37.61
CA SER A 53 7.61 1.94 -37.04
C SER A 53 7.35 1.31 -35.66
N VAL A 54 7.81 0.07 -35.45
CA VAL A 54 7.70 -0.64 -34.17
C VAL A 54 8.68 -0.04 -33.14
N GLY A 55 9.90 0.31 -33.57
CA GLY A 55 10.88 1.02 -32.77
C GLY A 55 10.37 2.38 -32.26
N GLU A 56 9.73 3.16 -33.13
CA GLU A 56 9.09 4.43 -32.76
C GLU A 56 7.94 4.23 -31.76
N GLY A 57 7.13 3.18 -31.96
CA GLY A 57 6.09 2.78 -31.02
C GLY A 57 6.63 2.43 -29.63
N ILE A 58 7.73 1.67 -29.57
CA ILE A 58 8.44 1.35 -28.33
C ILE A 58 8.93 2.64 -27.65
N GLY A 59 9.61 3.51 -28.40
CA GLY A 59 10.10 4.80 -27.90
C GLY A 59 8.98 5.69 -27.34
N THR A 60 7.81 5.71 -27.99
CA THR A 60 6.63 6.44 -27.52
C THR A 60 6.13 5.94 -26.17
N HIS A 61 6.08 4.61 -25.99
CA HIS A 61 5.72 4.04 -24.69
C HIS A 61 6.75 4.36 -23.61
N LEU A 62 8.05 4.23 -23.90
CA LEU A 62 9.11 4.55 -22.93
C LEU A 62 9.08 6.04 -22.52
N ALA A 63 8.90 6.96 -23.47
CA ALA A 63 8.77 8.39 -23.18
C ALA A 63 7.56 8.68 -22.28
N ARG A 64 6.42 8.02 -22.52
CA ARG A 64 5.25 8.12 -21.62
C ARG A 64 5.57 7.57 -20.24
N ALA A 65 6.23 6.42 -20.14
CA ALA A 65 6.61 5.84 -18.86
C ALA A 65 7.51 6.78 -18.04
N GLU A 66 8.51 7.38 -18.69
CA GLU A 66 9.39 8.36 -18.08
C GLU A 66 8.66 9.63 -17.67
N SER A 67 7.71 10.11 -18.47
CA SER A 67 6.90 11.29 -18.09
C SER A 67 6.12 11.06 -16.79
N TYR A 68 5.60 9.84 -16.59
CA TYR A 68 4.94 9.44 -15.35
C TYR A 68 5.93 9.27 -14.18
N ALA A 69 7.14 8.79 -14.44
CA ALA A 69 8.17 8.65 -13.42
C ALA A 69 8.77 9.99 -12.98
N ARG A 70 9.01 10.91 -13.92
CA ARG A 70 9.61 12.24 -13.70
C ARG A 70 8.60 13.28 -13.21
N GLY A 71 7.33 13.15 -13.59
CA GLY A 71 6.28 14.10 -13.24
C GLY A 71 6.12 14.32 -11.73
N ARG A 72 5.97 15.58 -11.33
CA ARG A 72 5.44 15.93 -10.01
C ARG A 72 3.94 15.70 -10.02
N HIS A 73 3.48 14.79 -9.18
CA HIS A 73 2.07 14.46 -9.07
C HIS A 73 1.52 15.12 -7.82
N GLY A 74 0.49 15.95 -7.96
CA GLY A 74 -0.24 16.49 -6.81
C GLY A 74 -0.85 15.39 -5.95
N ILE A 75 -1.21 15.72 -4.71
CA ILE A 75 -1.72 14.80 -3.68
C ILE A 75 -2.84 13.89 -4.24
N ARG A 76 -3.76 14.44 -5.04
CA ARG A 76 -4.86 13.68 -5.67
C ARG A 76 -4.37 12.60 -6.65
N ARG A 77 -3.36 12.90 -7.48
CA ARG A 77 -2.78 11.94 -8.45
C ARG A 77 -1.88 10.91 -7.76
N TRP A 78 -1.26 11.28 -6.64
CA TRP A 78 -0.53 10.34 -5.77
C TRP A 78 -1.48 9.34 -5.11
N LEU A 79 -2.60 9.82 -4.56
CA LEU A 79 -3.66 8.98 -3.96
C LEU A 79 -4.27 7.99 -4.97
N THR A 80 -4.45 8.38 -6.23
CA THR A 80 -5.00 7.47 -7.25
C THR A 80 -3.98 6.47 -7.80
N GLY A 81 -2.69 6.59 -7.49
CA GLY A 81 -1.64 5.69 -7.98
C GLY A 81 -1.46 5.71 -9.51
N HIS A 82 -2.10 6.66 -10.21
CA HIS A 82 -2.15 6.68 -11.67
C HIS A 82 -0.76 6.84 -12.31
N ALA A 83 0.16 7.54 -11.64
CA ALA A 83 1.54 7.69 -12.11
C ALA A 83 2.29 6.36 -12.16
N ILE A 84 2.15 5.55 -11.11
CA ILE A 84 2.81 4.24 -11.03
C ILE A 84 2.23 3.32 -12.10
N GLU A 85 0.89 3.21 -12.16
CA GLU A 85 0.23 2.36 -13.16
C GLU A 85 0.53 2.80 -14.59
N GLY A 86 0.50 4.10 -14.86
CA GLY A 86 0.84 4.66 -16.16
C GLY A 86 2.28 4.35 -16.56
N ALA A 87 3.23 4.48 -15.63
CA ALA A 87 4.63 4.13 -15.87
C ALA A 87 4.80 2.63 -16.18
N TRP A 88 4.34 1.76 -15.29
CA TRP A 88 4.48 0.31 -15.43
C TRP A 88 3.73 -0.23 -16.64
N SER A 89 2.51 0.24 -16.91
CA SER A 89 1.75 -0.17 -18.09
C SER A 89 2.47 0.16 -19.39
N ASN A 90 3.10 1.34 -19.47
CA ASN A 90 3.86 1.72 -20.66
C ASN A 90 5.18 0.94 -20.78
N VAL A 91 5.91 0.70 -19.69
CA VAL A 91 7.11 -0.18 -19.70
C VAL A 91 6.75 -1.60 -20.11
N ASN A 92 5.64 -2.15 -19.59
CA ASN A 92 5.19 -3.49 -19.91
C ASN A 92 4.76 -3.59 -21.40
N SER A 93 4.05 -2.58 -21.92
CA SER A 93 3.71 -2.50 -23.35
C SER A 93 4.96 -2.44 -24.24
N ALA A 94 5.94 -1.58 -23.88
CA ALA A 94 7.22 -1.50 -24.57
C ALA A 94 7.98 -2.83 -24.53
N THR A 95 7.97 -3.52 -23.39
CA THR A 95 8.59 -4.85 -23.24
C THR A 95 7.93 -5.86 -24.18
N VAL A 96 6.59 -5.93 -24.23
CA VAL A 96 5.88 -6.84 -25.15
C VAL A 96 6.25 -6.54 -26.61
N MET A 97 6.35 -5.26 -26.98
CA MET A 97 6.76 -4.85 -28.32
C MET A 97 8.23 -5.18 -28.63
N LEU A 98 9.13 -5.06 -27.65
CA LEU A 98 10.55 -5.45 -27.79
C LEU A 98 10.68 -6.91 -28.22
N TYR A 99 9.94 -7.83 -27.59
CA TYR A 99 9.91 -9.23 -28.00
C TYR A 99 9.40 -9.42 -29.44
N GLY A 100 8.74 -8.41 -30.03
CA GLY A 100 8.36 -8.34 -31.44
C GLY A 100 9.54 -8.12 -32.40
N VAL A 101 10.61 -7.48 -31.93
CA VAL A 101 11.73 -7.03 -32.77
C VAL A 101 13.06 -7.75 -32.49
N LEU A 102 13.25 -8.34 -31.30
CA LEU A 102 14.48 -9.06 -30.91
C LEU A 102 14.95 -10.07 -31.97
N PRO A 103 16.25 -10.29 -32.24
CA PRO A 103 16.69 -11.36 -33.13
C PRO A 103 16.28 -12.77 -32.65
N THR A 104 16.07 -13.73 -33.56
CA THR A 104 15.60 -15.09 -33.22
C THR A 104 16.53 -15.82 -32.25
N ALA A 105 17.85 -15.59 -32.34
CA ALA A 105 18.82 -16.15 -31.40
C ALA A 105 18.62 -15.63 -29.96
N GLU A 106 18.36 -14.33 -29.79
CA GLU A 106 18.07 -13.73 -28.49
C GLU A 106 16.68 -14.14 -27.97
N LEU A 107 15.72 -14.30 -28.88
CA LEU A 107 14.36 -14.76 -28.56
C LEU A 107 14.40 -16.12 -27.84
N CYS A 108 15.19 -17.07 -28.35
CA CYS A 108 15.37 -18.39 -27.72
C CYS A 108 16.01 -18.27 -26.32
N GLY A 109 17.03 -17.41 -26.17
CA GLY A 109 17.69 -17.17 -24.89
C GLY A 109 16.78 -16.56 -23.82
N ARG A 110 15.79 -15.75 -24.22
CA ARG A 110 14.81 -15.11 -23.30
C ARG A 110 13.54 -15.92 -23.05
N GLY A 111 13.35 -17.05 -23.74
CA GLY A 111 12.20 -17.92 -23.53
C GLY A 111 11.99 -18.35 -22.06
N PRO A 112 13.03 -18.76 -21.31
CA PRO A 112 12.91 -19.07 -19.87
C PRO A 112 12.44 -17.89 -19.02
N GLU A 113 12.85 -16.65 -19.35
CA GLU A 113 12.40 -15.42 -18.67
C GLU A 113 10.88 -15.25 -18.82
N VAL A 114 10.37 -15.37 -20.05
CA VAL A 114 8.93 -15.27 -20.33
C VAL A 114 8.14 -16.37 -19.62
N SER A 115 8.67 -17.60 -19.57
CA SER A 115 8.05 -18.70 -18.82
C SER A 115 8.02 -18.43 -17.31
N ALA A 116 9.09 -17.85 -16.75
CA ALA A 116 9.14 -17.46 -15.34
C ALA A 116 8.11 -16.37 -15.02
N ILE A 117 8.01 -15.32 -15.85
CA ILE A 117 6.99 -14.27 -15.70
C ILE A 117 5.58 -14.84 -15.84
N GLY A 118 5.36 -15.72 -16.81
CA GLY A 118 4.08 -16.41 -17.01
C GLY A 118 3.67 -17.21 -15.78
N ARG A 119 4.56 -18.07 -15.24
CA ARG A 119 4.29 -18.86 -14.02
C ARG A 119 4.00 -18.01 -12.78
N ALA A 120 4.55 -16.80 -12.71
CA ALA A 120 4.35 -15.91 -11.58
C ALA A 120 2.94 -15.31 -11.54
N TYR A 121 2.28 -15.10 -12.68
CA TYR A 121 1.02 -14.35 -12.75
C TYR A 121 -0.14 -15.07 -13.44
N LEU A 122 0.12 -16.12 -14.22
CA LEU A 122 -0.90 -16.88 -14.93
C LEU A 122 -1.23 -18.18 -14.18
N PRO A 123 -2.49 -18.66 -14.30
CA PRO A 123 -2.85 -20.01 -13.85
C PRO A 123 -1.96 -21.08 -14.49
N GLY A 124 -1.70 -22.16 -13.76
CA GLY A 124 -0.83 -23.25 -14.24
C GLY A 124 -1.39 -23.99 -15.46
N ASP A 125 -2.69 -23.89 -15.71
CA ASP A 125 -3.39 -24.47 -16.86
C ASP A 125 -3.59 -23.49 -18.03
N ASP A 126 -3.00 -22.29 -17.99
CA ASP A 126 -3.10 -21.34 -19.09
C ASP A 126 -2.51 -21.96 -20.38
N PRO A 127 -3.31 -22.09 -21.46
CA PRO A 127 -2.91 -22.83 -22.66
C PRO A 127 -1.70 -22.20 -23.34
N ARG A 128 -1.50 -20.88 -23.22
CA ARG A 128 -0.36 -20.16 -23.81
C ARG A 128 0.91 -20.48 -23.05
N LEU A 129 0.85 -20.51 -21.72
CA LEU A 129 1.98 -20.84 -20.86
C LEU A 129 2.40 -22.30 -21.04
N VAL A 130 1.44 -23.23 -21.05
CA VAL A 130 1.69 -24.66 -21.28
C VAL A 130 2.32 -24.88 -22.65
N HIS A 131 1.81 -24.22 -23.70
CA HIS A 131 2.39 -24.34 -25.04
C HIS A 131 3.81 -23.78 -25.11
N LEU A 132 4.07 -22.63 -24.48
CA LEU A 132 5.42 -22.06 -24.41
C LEU A 132 6.39 -22.97 -23.65
N GLN A 133 5.96 -23.58 -22.55
CA GLN A 133 6.78 -24.52 -21.78
C GLN A 133 7.10 -25.78 -22.58
N ALA A 134 6.13 -26.34 -23.30
CA ALA A 134 6.35 -27.49 -24.17
C ALA A 134 7.44 -27.20 -25.24
N ARG A 135 7.36 -26.02 -25.87
CA ARG A 135 8.36 -25.57 -26.85
C ARG A 135 9.75 -25.36 -26.24
N LEU A 136 9.79 -24.77 -25.04
CA LEU A 136 11.04 -24.59 -24.29
C LEU A 136 11.69 -25.91 -23.92
N SER A 137 10.90 -26.90 -23.47
CA SER A 137 11.40 -28.23 -23.14
C SER A 137 11.86 -29.02 -24.36
N ALA A 138 11.23 -28.82 -25.51
CA ALA A 138 11.64 -29.43 -26.77
C ALA A 138 12.86 -28.73 -27.43
N GLY A 139 13.21 -27.51 -26.99
CA GLY A 139 14.29 -26.72 -27.57
C GLY A 139 14.00 -26.24 -29.00
N ASP A 140 12.72 -26.17 -29.38
CA ASP A 140 12.26 -25.92 -30.76
C ASP A 140 11.55 -24.57 -30.93
N LEU A 141 11.91 -23.60 -30.08
CA LEU A 141 11.48 -22.20 -30.22
C LEU A 141 11.95 -21.65 -31.56
N GLN A 142 10.99 -21.19 -32.36
CA GLN A 142 11.21 -20.63 -33.68
C GLN A 142 10.69 -19.21 -33.76
N GLU A 143 11.02 -18.51 -34.85
CA GLU A 143 10.54 -17.16 -35.10
C GLU A 143 9.00 -17.06 -35.13
N ARG A 144 8.32 -18.12 -35.59
CA ARG A 144 6.85 -18.23 -35.58
C ARG A 144 6.24 -18.24 -34.17
N ASP A 145 7.03 -18.50 -33.13
CA ASP A 145 6.59 -18.54 -31.73
C ASP A 145 6.71 -17.18 -31.03
N ARG A 146 7.18 -16.16 -31.74
CA ARG A 146 7.25 -14.79 -31.22
C ARG A 146 5.88 -14.24 -30.76
N PRO A 147 4.78 -14.42 -31.50
CA PRO A 147 3.44 -14.02 -31.03
C PRO A 147 3.00 -14.81 -29.78
N LEU A 148 3.44 -16.06 -29.63
CA LEU A 148 3.15 -16.86 -28.44
C LEU A 148 3.80 -16.22 -27.21
N MET A 149 5.09 -15.88 -27.27
CA MET A 149 5.79 -15.20 -26.16
C MET A 149 5.16 -13.85 -25.82
N GLN A 150 4.82 -13.05 -26.83
CA GLN A 150 4.12 -11.78 -26.64
C GLN A 150 2.74 -11.97 -25.99
N SER A 151 2.01 -13.03 -26.37
CA SER A 151 0.70 -13.35 -25.80
C SER A 151 0.77 -13.77 -24.34
N VAL A 152 1.81 -14.51 -23.95
CA VAL A 152 2.10 -14.88 -22.55
C VAL A 152 2.44 -13.65 -21.74
N LEU A 153 3.36 -12.80 -22.21
CA LEU A 153 3.73 -11.56 -21.52
C LEU A 153 2.55 -10.61 -21.36
N ARG A 154 1.76 -10.40 -22.43
CA ARG A 154 0.58 -9.53 -22.38
C ARG A 154 -0.46 -10.04 -21.39
N ALA A 155 -0.69 -11.36 -21.35
CA ALA A 155 -1.59 -11.98 -20.38
C ALA A 155 -1.05 -11.79 -18.95
N ALA A 156 0.23 -12.11 -18.72
CA ALA A 156 0.87 -12.02 -17.41
C ALA A 156 0.87 -10.59 -16.86
N TYR A 157 1.22 -9.59 -17.68
CA TYR A 157 1.18 -8.18 -17.26
C TYR A 157 -0.24 -7.65 -17.05
N THR A 158 -1.22 -8.16 -17.78
CA THR A 158 -2.64 -7.81 -17.54
C THR A 158 -3.12 -8.39 -16.22
N ALA A 159 -2.79 -9.66 -15.94
CA ALA A 159 -3.09 -10.31 -14.66
C ALA A 159 -2.41 -9.58 -13.49
N GLN A 160 -1.12 -9.24 -13.63
CA GLN A 160 -0.38 -8.43 -12.67
C GLN A 160 -1.10 -7.09 -12.39
N ALA A 161 -1.53 -6.37 -13.43
CA ALA A 161 -2.21 -5.09 -13.30
C ALA A 161 -3.58 -5.19 -12.59
N MET A 162 -4.29 -6.30 -12.78
CA MET A 162 -5.56 -6.54 -12.07
C MET A 162 -5.35 -6.75 -10.57
N GLU A 163 -4.34 -7.54 -10.19
CA GLU A 163 -4.05 -7.80 -8.77
C GLU A 163 -3.52 -6.55 -8.06
N THR A 164 -2.63 -5.78 -8.69
CA THR A 164 -2.17 -4.50 -8.14
C THR A 164 -3.33 -3.49 -8.04
N GLY A 165 -4.28 -3.53 -8.96
CA GLY A 165 -5.51 -2.75 -8.93
C GLY A 165 -6.36 -3.00 -7.67
N ARG A 166 -6.51 -4.26 -7.24
CA ARG A 166 -7.25 -4.64 -6.01
C ARG A 166 -6.58 -4.09 -4.75
N VAL A 167 -5.25 -4.25 -4.66
CA VAL A 167 -4.42 -3.68 -3.60
C VAL A 167 -4.64 -2.17 -3.45
N ARG A 168 -4.68 -1.46 -4.59
CA ARG A 168 -4.92 -0.01 -4.59
C ARG A 168 -6.33 0.36 -4.14
N ASN A 169 -7.35 -0.32 -4.65
CA ASN A 169 -8.73 -0.01 -4.26
C ASN A 169 -8.92 -0.21 -2.75
N PHE A 170 -8.35 -1.29 -2.21
CA PHE A 170 -8.34 -1.55 -0.78
C PHE A 170 -7.59 -0.45 -0.01
N ARG A 171 -6.41 -0.01 -0.47
CA ARG A 171 -5.68 1.13 0.13
C ARG A 171 -6.54 2.40 0.19
N ASN A 172 -7.23 2.74 -0.89
CA ASN A 172 -8.05 3.94 -0.96
C ASN A 172 -9.29 3.84 -0.07
N LEU A 173 -9.93 2.68 -0.04
CA LEU A 173 -11.02 2.38 0.90
C LEU A 173 -10.53 2.54 2.35
N LEU A 174 -9.38 1.97 2.67
CA LEU A 174 -8.78 2.03 4.00
C LEU A 174 -8.42 3.46 4.41
N LEU A 175 -7.85 4.27 3.49
CA LEU A 175 -7.63 5.70 3.72
C LEU A 175 -8.94 6.44 4.00
N GLY A 176 -10.01 6.10 3.29
CA GLY A 176 -11.35 6.62 3.56
C GLY A 176 -11.79 6.33 5.00
N TRP A 177 -11.62 5.09 5.47
CA TRP A 177 -11.92 4.69 6.86
C TRP A 177 -11.05 5.41 7.88
N VAL A 178 -9.75 5.58 7.61
CA VAL A 178 -8.83 6.32 8.48
C VAL A 178 -9.30 7.77 8.65
N ILE A 179 -9.60 8.45 7.54
CA ILE A 179 -10.08 9.83 7.56
C ILE A 179 -11.42 9.92 8.29
N MET A 180 -12.35 9.03 7.98
CA MET A 180 -13.67 9.01 8.61
C MET A 180 -13.56 8.80 10.13
N LEU A 181 -12.78 7.82 10.58
CA LEU A 181 -12.59 7.53 12.00
C LEU A 181 -11.85 8.67 12.71
N ALA A 182 -10.84 9.27 12.07
CA ALA A 182 -10.15 10.44 12.60
C ALA A 182 -11.09 11.64 12.76
N LEU A 183 -12.00 11.87 11.80
CA LEU A 183 -13.02 12.93 11.91
C LEU A 183 -14.01 12.64 13.03
N ILE A 184 -14.46 11.40 13.21
CA ILE A 184 -15.34 11.01 14.33
C ILE A 184 -14.64 11.27 15.66
N VAL A 185 -13.41 10.79 15.82
CA VAL A 185 -12.59 10.98 17.02
C VAL A 185 -12.36 12.47 17.29
N LEU A 186 -12.02 13.25 16.27
CA LEU A 186 -11.86 14.69 16.39
C LEU A 186 -13.17 15.36 16.82
N GLY A 187 -14.30 14.96 16.26
CA GLY A 187 -15.61 15.43 16.67
C GLY A 187 -15.90 15.13 18.14
N VAL A 188 -15.61 13.91 18.60
CA VAL A 188 -15.74 13.52 20.02
C VAL A 188 -14.84 14.37 20.92
N MET A 189 -13.59 14.61 20.53
CA MET A 189 -12.68 15.49 21.28
C MET A 189 -13.20 16.92 21.36
N ILE A 190 -13.71 17.48 20.26
CA ILE A 190 -14.29 18.84 20.22
C ILE A 190 -15.53 18.90 21.11
N VAL A 191 -16.44 17.93 21.00
CA VAL A 191 -17.66 17.85 21.84
C VAL A 191 -17.29 17.74 23.32
N GLY A 192 -16.34 16.89 23.69
CA GLY A 192 -15.88 16.75 25.08
C GLY A 192 -15.18 18.00 25.61
N ALA A 193 -14.48 18.75 24.75
CA ALA A 193 -13.82 19.99 25.14
C ALA A 193 -14.81 21.17 25.30
N VAL A 194 -15.81 21.26 24.42
CA VAL A 194 -16.82 22.34 24.43
C VAL A 194 -17.93 22.07 25.45
N TRP A 195 -18.35 20.82 25.59
CA TRP A 195 -19.39 20.38 26.50
C TRP A 195 -18.89 19.24 27.40
N PRO A 196 -18.10 19.55 28.45
CA PRO A 196 -17.53 18.54 29.34
C PRO A 196 -18.57 17.61 29.98
N ASN A 197 -19.78 18.13 30.24
CA ASN A 197 -20.88 17.38 30.82
C ASN A 197 -21.56 16.40 29.85
N ALA A 198 -21.36 16.54 28.53
CA ALA A 198 -21.96 15.65 27.55
C ALA A 198 -21.28 14.27 27.52
N ILE A 199 -19.99 14.20 27.88
CA ILE A 199 -19.19 12.97 27.88
C ILE A 199 -18.40 12.89 29.20
N PRO A 200 -19.06 12.57 30.33
CA PRO A 200 -18.37 12.46 31.61
C PRO A 200 -17.49 11.21 31.65
N MET A 201 -16.18 11.42 31.56
CA MET A 201 -15.15 10.36 31.67
C MET A 201 -14.68 10.14 33.11
N CYS A 202 -15.36 10.73 34.09
CA CYS A 202 -14.96 10.69 35.49
C CYS A 202 -15.37 9.37 36.14
N GLY A 203 -14.49 8.82 36.96
CA GLY A 203 -14.76 7.65 37.78
C GLY A 203 -15.45 8.00 39.08
N ASN A 204 -16.24 7.07 39.62
CA ASN A 204 -16.83 7.20 40.94
C ASN A 204 -15.79 6.83 42.02
N GLN A 205 -15.65 7.67 43.03
CA GLN A 205 -14.81 7.46 44.20
C GLN A 205 -15.61 7.77 45.47
N SER A 206 -15.35 7.06 46.56
CA SER A 206 -15.86 7.43 47.88
C SER A 206 -14.74 8.11 48.67
N VAL A 207 -14.95 9.35 49.12
CA VAL A 207 -13.95 10.11 49.89
C VAL A 207 -14.47 10.31 51.31
N ILE A 208 -13.60 10.06 52.30
CA ILE A 208 -13.91 10.31 53.72
C ILE A 208 -13.78 11.82 53.97
N ARG A 209 -14.89 12.49 54.28
CA ARG A 209 -14.90 13.88 54.77
C ARG A 209 -15.28 13.92 56.25
N THR A 210 -15.15 15.09 56.87
CA THR A 210 -15.55 15.37 58.26
C THR A 210 -17.00 15.02 58.60
N GLN A 211 -17.85 14.81 57.57
CA GLN A 211 -19.26 14.42 57.69
C GLN A 211 -19.57 12.97 57.25
N GLY A 212 -18.56 12.13 56.97
CA GLY A 212 -18.72 10.72 56.56
C GLY A 212 -18.18 10.41 55.15
N LEU A 213 -18.51 9.21 54.62
CA LEU A 213 -18.21 8.80 53.24
C LEU A 213 -19.12 9.58 52.27
N MET A 214 -18.55 10.45 51.46
CA MET A 214 -19.27 11.20 50.43
C MET A 214 -18.87 10.67 49.04
N PRO A 215 -19.82 10.51 48.09
CA PRO A 215 -19.48 10.22 46.71
C PRO A 215 -18.75 11.43 46.12
N ALA A 216 -17.54 11.21 45.63
CA ALA A 216 -16.77 12.16 44.86
C ALA A 216 -16.48 11.57 43.49
N GLN A 217 -16.32 12.42 42.48
CA GLN A 217 -15.88 11.98 41.18
C GLN A 217 -14.41 12.35 41.00
N ILE A 218 -13.65 11.52 40.30
CA ILE A 218 -12.29 11.85 39.89
C ILE A 218 -12.21 11.76 38.36
N CYS A 219 -11.82 12.86 37.73
CA CYS A 219 -11.76 12.98 36.29
C CYS A 219 -10.33 12.75 35.76
N PRO A 220 -10.15 12.42 34.47
CA PRO A 220 -8.83 12.19 33.87
C PRO A 220 -7.81 13.31 34.12
N THR A 221 -8.25 14.56 34.19
CA THR A 221 -7.39 15.73 34.51
C THR A 221 -7.08 15.90 36.00
N GLY A 222 -7.63 15.06 36.88
CA GLY A 222 -7.46 15.12 38.33
C GLY A 222 -8.49 16.02 39.05
N GLY A 223 -9.37 16.69 38.31
CA GLY A 223 -10.47 17.46 38.86
C GLY A 223 -11.59 16.60 39.45
N LEU A 224 -12.41 17.21 40.31
CA LEU A 224 -13.63 16.59 40.88
C LEU A 224 -14.88 16.80 40.02
N ALA A 225 -14.76 17.57 38.94
CA ALA A 225 -15.83 17.87 38.00
C ALA A 225 -15.31 17.75 36.56
N PRO A 226 -16.17 17.41 35.59
CA PRO A 226 -15.77 17.30 34.19
C PRO A 226 -15.13 18.59 33.68
N SER A 227 -13.99 18.47 33.00
CA SER A 227 -13.25 19.58 32.42
C SER A 227 -13.02 19.37 30.92
N SER A 228 -12.76 20.46 30.21
CA SER A 228 -12.50 20.43 28.76
C SER A 228 -11.26 19.62 28.36
N GLY A 229 -10.37 19.33 29.32
CA GLY A 229 -9.17 18.55 29.09
C GLY A 229 -9.35 17.04 29.22
N ASP A 230 -10.48 16.55 29.76
CA ASP A 230 -10.64 15.13 30.10
C ASP A 230 -10.62 14.22 28.87
N VAL A 231 -11.41 14.54 27.84
CA VAL A 231 -11.49 13.75 26.61
C VAL A 231 -10.20 13.86 25.78
N PRO A 232 -9.61 15.06 25.55
CA PRO A 232 -8.31 15.17 24.87
C PRO A 232 -7.17 14.42 25.57
N LEU A 233 -7.12 14.44 26.90
CA LEU A 233 -6.10 13.71 27.66
C LEU A 233 -6.26 12.20 27.50
N VAL A 234 -7.48 11.68 27.63
CA VAL A 234 -7.79 10.26 27.37
C VAL A 234 -7.41 9.88 25.94
N ALA A 235 -7.72 10.73 24.96
CA ALA A 235 -7.37 10.50 23.57
C ALA A 235 -5.86 10.41 23.36
N LEU A 236 -5.09 11.33 23.95
CA LEU A 236 -3.63 11.29 23.88
C LEU A 236 -3.07 9.99 24.47
N ILE A 237 -3.55 9.58 25.64
CA ILE A 237 -3.09 8.34 26.30
C ILE A 237 -3.53 7.09 25.50
N GLY A 238 -4.73 7.08 24.93
CA GLY A 238 -5.18 6.01 24.03
C GLY A 238 -4.32 5.89 22.78
N MET A 239 -3.88 7.03 22.23
CA MET A 239 -2.94 7.09 21.10
C MET A 239 -1.54 6.56 21.49
N LEU A 240 -1.09 6.77 22.73
CA LEU A 240 0.16 6.17 23.21
C LEU A 240 0.05 4.63 23.28
N GLY A 241 -1.07 4.11 23.78
CA GLY A 241 -1.36 2.67 23.72
C GLY A 241 -1.35 2.13 22.28
N ALA A 242 -1.91 2.89 21.34
CA ALA A 242 -1.87 2.58 19.92
C ALA A 242 -0.46 2.55 19.32
N ALA A 243 0.38 3.52 19.69
CA ALA A 243 1.74 3.62 19.22
C ALA A 243 2.55 2.40 19.69
N LEU A 244 2.39 1.96 20.94
CA LEU A 244 3.02 0.75 21.46
C LEU A 244 2.56 -0.52 20.73
N ALA A 245 1.24 -0.64 20.50
CA ALA A 245 0.68 -1.73 19.71
C ALA A 245 1.26 -1.75 18.28
N THR A 246 1.51 -0.59 17.69
CA THR A 246 2.10 -0.45 16.35
C THR A 246 3.59 -0.82 16.37
N ALA A 247 4.36 -0.34 17.35
CA ALA A 247 5.77 -0.66 17.51
C ALA A 247 5.99 -2.17 17.68
N ALA A 248 5.18 -2.82 18.52
CA ALA A 248 5.20 -4.28 18.71
C ALA A 248 4.81 -5.05 17.44
N SER A 249 3.90 -4.52 16.62
CA SER A 249 3.51 -5.14 15.35
C SER A 249 4.55 -4.96 14.24
N ILE A 250 5.33 -3.87 14.26
CA ILE A 250 6.38 -3.62 13.25
C ILE A 250 7.62 -4.45 13.57
N SER A 251 7.97 -4.62 14.85
CA SER A 251 9.16 -5.39 15.25
C SER A 251 9.13 -6.87 14.82
N THR A 252 7.95 -7.41 14.52
CA THR A 252 7.78 -8.79 14.07
C THR A 252 7.71 -8.94 12.54
N ARG A 253 7.71 -7.85 11.76
CA ARG A 253 7.60 -7.91 10.29
C ARG A 253 8.99 -7.81 9.66
N SER A 254 9.41 -8.86 8.97
CA SER A 254 10.74 -8.95 8.34
C SER A 254 10.85 -8.20 6.99
N GLU A 255 9.74 -7.85 6.34
CA GLU A 255 9.78 -7.23 5.01
C GLU A 255 8.71 -6.12 4.84
N LEU A 256 9.15 -4.88 4.58
CA LEU A 256 8.33 -3.71 4.26
C LEU A 256 8.34 -3.40 2.74
N SER A 257 8.57 -4.41 1.90
CA SER A 257 9.04 -4.28 0.51
C SER A 257 7.94 -4.11 -0.55
N THR A 258 6.73 -3.66 -0.21
CA THR A 258 5.64 -3.61 -1.20
C THR A 258 5.57 -2.27 -1.95
N ARG A 259 5.54 -2.36 -3.29
CA ARG A 259 5.33 -1.27 -4.28
C ARG A 259 4.18 -0.31 -3.94
N TYR A 260 3.23 -0.76 -3.14
CA TYR A 260 2.13 0.00 -2.57
C TYR A 260 2.24 -0.12 -1.05
N SER A 261 2.53 0.97 -0.34
CA SER A 261 2.75 1.00 1.11
C SER A 261 1.44 0.82 1.91
N LEU A 262 0.74 -0.29 1.70
CA LEU A 262 -0.44 -0.70 2.48
C LEU A 262 -0.15 -0.69 3.99
N ALA A 263 1.06 -1.10 4.37
CA ALA A 263 1.54 -1.08 5.74
C ALA A 263 1.46 0.31 6.39
N VAL A 264 1.76 1.38 5.63
CA VAL A 264 1.69 2.75 6.15
C VAL A 264 0.24 3.13 6.47
N VAL A 265 -0.70 2.78 5.58
CA VAL A 265 -2.12 3.09 5.78
C VAL A 265 -2.72 2.25 6.92
N GLN A 266 -2.36 0.97 7.03
CA GLN A 266 -2.75 0.10 8.15
C GLN A 266 -2.30 0.69 9.50
N ASN A 267 -1.03 1.10 9.57
CA ASN A 267 -0.48 1.69 10.78
C ASN A 267 -1.13 3.04 11.10
N LEU A 268 -1.50 3.83 10.08
CA LEU A 268 -2.20 5.09 10.27
C LEU A 268 -3.62 4.90 10.83
N LEU A 269 -4.30 3.80 10.52
CA LEU A 269 -5.62 3.47 11.08
C LEU A 269 -5.57 3.22 12.60
N LYS A 270 -4.44 2.72 13.11
CA LYS A 270 -4.29 2.35 14.54
C LYS A 270 -4.30 3.57 15.46
N ALA A 271 -3.85 4.74 15.02
CA ALA A 271 -3.90 5.94 15.86
C ALA A 271 -5.35 6.33 16.23
N PRO A 272 -6.25 6.63 15.26
CA PRO A 272 -7.64 6.99 15.58
C PRO A 272 -8.44 5.81 16.16
N ALA A 273 -8.15 4.57 15.77
CA ALA A 273 -8.80 3.40 16.39
C ALA A 273 -8.43 3.26 17.87
N GLY A 274 -7.17 3.49 18.27
CA GLY A 274 -6.78 3.43 19.68
C GLY A 274 -7.37 4.55 20.52
N VAL A 275 -7.54 5.74 19.95
CA VAL A 275 -8.30 6.82 20.61
C VAL A 275 -9.75 6.40 20.80
N ALA A 276 -10.40 5.90 19.75
CA ALA A 276 -11.79 5.47 19.80
C ALA A 276 -12.01 4.35 20.83
N THR A 277 -11.14 3.35 20.88
CA THR A 277 -11.25 2.25 21.86
C THR A 277 -10.98 2.72 23.28
N ALA A 278 -10.05 3.66 23.50
CA ALA A 278 -9.81 4.25 24.82
C ALA A 278 -11.04 4.99 25.35
N VAL A 279 -11.63 5.85 24.52
CA VAL A 279 -12.86 6.61 24.85
C VAL A 279 -14.02 5.65 25.11
N LEU A 280 -14.29 4.72 24.19
CA LEU A 280 -15.40 3.76 24.33
C LEU A 280 -15.21 2.83 25.53
N GLY A 281 -14.00 2.34 25.76
CA GLY A 281 -13.69 1.45 26.88
C GLY A 281 -13.93 2.12 28.22
N LEU A 282 -13.49 3.38 28.39
CA LEU A 282 -13.78 4.13 29.61
C LEU A 282 -15.26 4.41 29.80
N LEU A 283 -16.01 4.73 28.74
CA LEU A 283 -17.47 4.91 28.82
C LEU A 283 -18.18 3.62 29.25
N ILE A 284 -17.76 2.46 28.71
CA ILE A 284 -18.29 1.16 29.11
C ILE A 284 -17.99 0.89 30.59
N LEU A 285 -16.76 1.14 31.05
CA LEU A 285 -16.42 0.97 32.47
C LEU A 285 -17.21 1.92 33.38
N ASN A 286 -17.45 3.16 32.94
CA ASN A 286 -18.21 4.14 33.71
C ASN A 286 -19.73 3.87 33.74
N SER A 287 -20.25 3.13 32.74
CA SER A 287 -21.69 2.82 32.64
C SER A 287 -22.22 1.91 33.75
N GLY A 288 -21.35 1.33 34.58
CA GLY A 288 -21.75 0.33 35.58
C GLY A 288 -22.13 -1.03 34.97
N PHE A 289 -21.93 -1.21 33.65
CA PHE A 289 -22.19 -2.46 32.94
C PHE A 289 -21.37 -3.65 33.48
N VAL A 290 -20.21 -3.39 34.10
CA VAL A 290 -19.38 -4.40 34.75
C VAL A 290 -19.59 -4.33 36.27
N PRO A 291 -20.39 -5.23 36.87
CA PRO A 291 -20.66 -5.20 38.31
C PRO A 291 -19.37 -5.41 39.10
N GLY A 292 -19.16 -4.62 40.16
CA GLY A 292 -18.02 -4.77 41.07
C GLY A 292 -16.70 -4.16 40.59
N PHE A 293 -16.68 -3.47 39.44
CA PHE A 293 -15.48 -2.77 38.98
C PHE A 293 -15.29 -1.43 39.68
N SER A 294 -14.27 -1.32 40.54
CA SER A 294 -13.87 -0.09 41.25
C SER A 294 -12.58 0.54 40.69
N GLY A 295 -12.17 0.15 39.47
CA GLY A 295 -10.87 0.47 38.89
C GLY A 295 -10.69 1.91 38.39
N LEU A 296 -11.71 2.78 38.50
CA LEU A 296 -11.63 4.21 38.12
C LEU A 296 -11.52 5.13 39.33
N GLY A 297 -11.18 4.60 40.51
CA GLY A 297 -11.11 5.37 41.75
C GLY A 297 -9.90 6.30 41.88
N SER A 298 -9.05 6.43 40.86
CA SER A 298 -7.94 7.39 40.85
C SER A 298 -7.58 7.83 39.42
N GLN A 299 -7.03 9.04 39.28
CA GLN A 299 -6.59 9.57 37.98
C GLN A 299 -5.59 8.63 37.27
N PRO A 300 -4.51 8.14 37.91
CA PRO A 300 -3.60 7.21 37.23
C PRO A 300 -4.29 5.94 36.75
N ALA A 301 -5.25 5.40 37.51
CA ALA A 301 -5.96 4.20 37.11
C ALA A 301 -6.80 4.45 35.84
N ILE A 302 -7.47 5.61 35.73
CA ILE A 302 -8.20 6.00 34.52
C ILE A 302 -7.26 6.07 33.31
N LEU A 303 -6.09 6.70 33.46
CA LEU A 303 -5.12 6.83 32.36
C LEU A 303 -4.53 5.46 31.96
N VAL A 304 -4.24 4.59 32.92
CA VAL A 304 -3.78 3.21 32.64
C VAL A 304 -4.83 2.43 31.86
N TRP A 305 -6.12 2.54 32.22
CA TRP A 305 -7.20 1.91 31.47
C TRP A 305 -7.36 2.51 30.07
N ALA A 306 -7.25 3.83 29.91
CA ALA A 306 -7.25 4.48 28.60
C ALA A 306 -6.14 3.92 27.69
N MET A 307 -4.93 3.77 28.25
CA MET A 307 -3.79 3.20 27.55
C MET A 307 -4.02 1.72 27.20
N ALA A 308 -4.54 0.93 28.13
CA ALA A 308 -4.83 -0.49 27.94
C ALA A 308 -5.86 -0.71 26.84
N PHE A 309 -6.95 0.07 26.81
CA PHE A 309 -7.93 0.01 25.73
C PHE A 309 -7.37 0.54 24.40
N GLY A 310 -6.53 1.57 24.42
CA GLY A 310 -5.83 2.07 23.24
C GLY A 310 -4.89 1.04 22.62
N TYR A 311 -4.24 0.22 23.45
CA TYR A 311 -3.48 -0.95 23.01
C TYR A 311 -4.41 -2.08 22.52
N GLY A 312 -5.51 -2.32 23.24
CA GLY A 312 -6.49 -3.37 22.97
C GLY A 312 -7.22 -3.27 21.63
N GLN A 313 -7.10 -2.14 20.92
CA GLN A 313 -7.61 -1.98 19.55
C GLN A 313 -7.10 -3.04 18.57
N GLN A 314 -5.99 -3.73 18.90
CA GLN A 314 -5.45 -4.81 18.07
C GLN A 314 -6.49 -5.90 17.79
N ILE A 315 -7.42 -6.13 18.72
CA ILE A 315 -8.49 -7.13 18.55
C ILE A 315 -9.34 -6.82 17.30
N VAL A 316 -9.67 -5.55 17.08
CA VAL A 316 -10.52 -5.11 15.96
C VAL A 316 -9.68 -4.88 14.70
N THR A 317 -8.52 -4.24 14.84
CA THR A 317 -7.67 -3.88 13.69
C THR A 317 -6.99 -5.08 13.04
N ARG A 318 -6.85 -6.21 13.75
CA ARG A 318 -6.28 -7.45 13.21
C ARG A 318 -7.03 -7.99 11.99
N PHE A 319 -8.35 -7.85 11.92
CA PHE A 319 -9.13 -8.30 10.75
C PHE A 319 -8.78 -7.50 9.48
N VAL A 320 -8.57 -6.20 9.65
CA VAL A 320 -8.14 -5.30 8.57
C VAL A 320 -6.72 -5.65 8.14
N ASP A 321 -5.82 -5.87 9.10
CA ASP A 321 -4.43 -6.27 8.85
C ASP A 321 -4.39 -7.61 8.06
N GLN A 322 -5.13 -8.63 8.50
CA GLN A 322 -5.21 -9.93 7.81
C GLN A 322 -5.73 -9.83 6.37
N ARG A 323 -6.78 -9.03 6.14
CA ARG A 323 -7.31 -8.82 4.79
C ARG A 323 -6.28 -8.18 3.88
N ALA A 324 -5.55 -7.20 4.39
CA ALA A 324 -4.55 -6.50 3.62
C ALA A 324 -3.34 -7.39 3.29
N ASP A 325 -2.89 -8.23 4.23
CA ASP A 325 -1.83 -9.22 3.98
C ASP A 325 -2.26 -10.23 2.92
N SER A 326 -3.51 -10.70 2.94
CA SER A 326 -4.03 -11.60 1.89
C SER A 326 -4.01 -10.99 0.48
N LEU A 327 -4.28 -9.68 0.37
CA LEU A 327 -4.23 -8.96 -0.90
C LEU A 327 -2.80 -8.72 -1.38
N LEU A 328 -1.86 -8.51 -0.46
CA LEU A 328 -0.44 -8.40 -0.78
C LEU A 328 0.14 -9.72 -1.29
N VAL A 329 -0.21 -10.82 -0.63
CA VAL A 329 0.20 -12.17 -1.03
C VAL A 329 -0.35 -12.50 -2.42
N ALA A 330 -1.62 -12.17 -2.69
CA ALA A 330 -2.24 -12.38 -4.00
C ALA A 330 -1.61 -11.51 -5.13
N ALA A 331 -1.08 -10.34 -4.80
CA ALA A 331 -0.41 -9.46 -5.76
C ALA A 331 1.11 -9.73 -5.90
N SER A 332 1.67 -10.63 -5.09
CA SER A 332 3.11 -10.93 -5.10
C SER A 332 3.47 -12.00 -6.13
N PRO A 333 4.51 -11.78 -6.96
CA PRO A 333 4.99 -12.79 -7.91
C PRO A 333 5.62 -14.03 -7.24
N LEU A 334 5.91 -13.95 -5.94
CA LEU A 334 6.52 -15.05 -5.18
C LEU A 334 5.48 -16.10 -4.74
N THR A 335 4.20 -15.76 -4.83
CA THR A 335 3.11 -16.71 -4.57
C THR A 335 2.58 -17.17 -5.93
N PRO A 336 2.81 -18.43 -6.34
CA PRO A 336 2.29 -18.90 -7.62
C PRO A 336 0.75 -18.80 -7.63
N ALA A 337 0.19 -18.43 -8.79
CA ALA A 337 -1.24 -18.37 -8.99
C ALA A 337 -1.84 -19.74 -8.62
N THR A 338 -2.57 -19.80 -7.50
CA THR A 338 -3.17 -21.05 -7.03
C THR A 338 -4.34 -21.37 -7.95
N ASN A 339 -4.40 -22.59 -8.49
CA ASN A 339 -5.55 -23.06 -9.27
C ASN A 339 -6.81 -23.03 -8.41
N THR A 340 -7.58 -21.94 -8.47
CA THR A 340 -8.92 -21.86 -7.90
C THR A 340 -9.92 -22.52 -8.85
N ARG A 341 -9.80 -23.84 -8.97
CA ARG A 341 -10.89 -24.72 -9.40
C ARG A 341 -10.99 -25.87 -8.41
N THR A 342 -11.61 -25.60 -7.26
CA THR A 342 -12.38 -26.57 -6.45
C THR A 342 -12.89 -25.89 -5.17
N ARG A 343 -14.06 -25.26 -5.26
CA ARG A 343 -15.20 -25.48 -4.35
C ARG A 343 -16.39 -24.65 -4.78
#